data_AF-A0A0D5YLN9-F1
#
_entry.id   AF-A0A0D5YLN9-F1
#
_cell.length_a   1.000
_cell.length_b   1.000
_cell.length_c   1.000
_cell.angle_alpha   90.00
_cell.angle_beta   90.00
_cell.angle_gamma   90.00
#
_symmetry.space_group_name_H-M   'P 1'
#
loop_
_entity.id
_entity.type
_entity.pdbx_description
1 polymer ?
#
loop_
_entity_poly.entity_id
_entity_poly.type
_entity_poly.pdbx_seq_one_letter_code
_entity_poly.pdbx_strand_id
1 'polypeptide(L)'
;MIQRGKIKRSRFKLSSSEYISIFIVSILVIVACVSFMVLHYRQQAQQRASHEKVQLLIQQQKTIIEAQRTALGKLPDVQLSEKTKKALALTSEKVPERVNDETSAFQCDGREYCTQMHSLEEARWFVRNCPNTKMDGDRDGEPCENDSRWH
;
A
#
# COMPACT_ATOMS: atom_id res chain seq x y z
N MET A 1 -12.96 -7.69 -67.52
CA MET A 1 -11.73 -6.87 -67.64
C MET A 1 -11.25 -6.51 -66.24
N ILE A 2 -10.14 -7.09 -65.77
CA ILE A 2 -9.56 -6.78 -64.44
C ILE A 2 -8.26 -6.00 -64.68
N GLN A 3 -8.28 -4.70 -64.39
CA GLN A 3 -7.12 -3.82 -64.44
C GLN A 3 -6.19 -4.14 -63.26
N ARG A 4 -5.04 -4.74 -63.54
CA ARG A 4 -3.97 -4.93 -62.54
C ARG A 4 -3.25 -3.60 -62.33
N GLY A 5 -3.52 -2.94 -61.20
CA GLY A 5 -2.78 -1.77 -60.76
C GLY A 5 -1.30 -2.09 -60.57
N LYS A 6 -0.42 -1.33 -61.24
CA LYS A 6 1.03 -1.44 -61.11
C LYS A 6 1.45 -0.86 -59.76
N ILE A 7 1.78 -1.72 -58.79
CA ILE A 7 2.44 -1.30 -57.55
C ILE A 7 3.87 -0.88 -57.90
N LYS A 8 4.13 0.43 -57.92
CA LYS A 8 5.49 0.99 -58.01
C LYS A 8 6.21 0.70 -56.69
N ARG A 9 7.01 -0.36 -56.65
CA ARG A 9 7.94 -0.63 -55.55
C ARG A 9 9.15 0.30 -55.71
N SER A 10 9.16 1.43 -55.02
CA SER A 10 10.33 2.30 -54.92
C SER A 10 11.45 1.55 -54.20
N ARG A 11 12.58 1.33 -54.89
CA ARG A 11 13.81 0.84 -54.25
C ARG A 11 14.33 1.95 -53.33
N PHE A 12 13.96 1.88 -52.05
CA PHE A 12 14.54 2.72 -51.01
C PHE A 12 16.01 2.32 -50.86
N LYS A 13 16.93 3.15 -51.38
CA LYS A 13 18.36 2.97 -51.20
C LYS A 13 18.71 3.48 -49.80
N LEU A 14 18.50 2.63 -48.80
CA LEU A 14 18.91 2.89 -47.42
C LEU A 14 20.45 3.03 -47.39
N SER A 15 20.96 4.17 -46.96
CA SER A 15 22.42 4.38 -46.88
C SER A 15 23.01 3.46 -45.80
N SER A 16 24.28 3.08 -45.95
CA SER A 16 24.96 2.22 -44.95
C SER A 16 24.91 2.79 -43.53
N SER A 17 24.87 4.13 -43.39
CA SER A 17 24.72 4.82 -42.10
C SER A 17 23.33 4.68 -41.47
N GLU A 18 22.27 4.73 -42.29
CA GLU A 18 20.89 4.53 -41.81
C GLU A 18 20.68 3.07 -41.39
N TYR A 19 21.27 2.13 -42.12
CA TYR A 19 21.30 0.72 -41.73
C TYR A 19 21.99 0.53 -40.37
N ILE A 20 23.18 1.10 -40.17
CA ILE A 20 23.89 1.03 -38.88
C ILE A 20 23.04 1.64 -37.75
N SER A 21 22.38 2.77 -37.98
CA SER A 21 21.51 3.41 -36.99
C SER A 21 20.33 2.52 -36.58
N ILE A 22 19.70 1.83 -37.53
CA ILE A 22 18.58 0.91 -37.26
C ILE A 22 19.07 -0.32 -36.46
N PHE A 23 20.26 -0.84 -36.76
CA PHE A 23 20.84 -1.96 -36.01
C PHE A 23 21.19 -1.57 -34.57
N ILE A 24 21.72 -0.38 -34.34
CA ILE A 24 22.01 0.10 -32.98
C ILE A 24 20.71 0.25 -32.18
N VAL A 25 19.68 0.85 -32.77
CA VAL A 25 18.38 1.02 -32.11
C VAL A 25 17.72 -0.33 -31.81
N SER A 26 17.78 -1.31 -32.72
CA SER A 26 17.20 -2.63 -32.49
C SER A 26 17.88 -3.37 -31.33
N ILE A 27 19.22 -3.28 -31.22
CA ILE A 27 19.98 -3.86 -30.12
C ILE A 27 19.60 -3.19 -28.79
N LEU A 28 19.50 -1.86 -28.75
CA LEU A 28 19.10 -1.13 -27.54
C LEU A 28 17.70 -1.54 -27.07
N VAL A 29 16.74 -1.70 -27.99
CA VAL A 29 15.40 -2.18 -27.68
C VAL A 29 15.43 -3.60 -27.11
N ILE A 30 16.21 -4.51 -27.72
CA ILE A 30 16.34 -5.89 -27.21
C ILE A 30 16.96 -5.91 -25.81
N VAL A 31 18.02 -5.13 -25.57
CA VAL A 31 18.66 -5.03 -24.26
C VAL A 31 17.69 -4.48 -23.22
N ALA A 32 16.90 -3.46 -23.56
CA ALA A 32 15.88 -2.92 -22.69
C ALA A 32 14.79 -3.95 -22.35
N CYS A 33 14.31 -4.69 -23.35
CA CYS A 33 13.31 -5.76 -23.16
C CYS A 33 13.85 -6.90 -22.27
N VAL A 34 15.08 -7.37 -22.50
CA VAL A 34 15.70 -8.42 -21.69
C VAL A 34 15.92 -7.94 -20.26
N SER A 35 16.40 -6.70 -20.09
CA SER A 35 16.59 -6.10 -18.77
C SER A 35 15.26 -6.00 -18.01
N PHE A 36 14.20 -5.51 -18.66
CA PHE A 36 12.87 -5.44 -18.07
C PHE A 36 12.32 -6.82 -17.68
N MET A 37 12.45 -7.82 -18.56
CA MET A 37 12.08 -9.20 -18.27
C MET A 37 12.81 -9.74 -17.04
N VAL A 38 14.15 -9.60 -16.98
CA VAL A 38 14.96 -10.05 -15.84
C VAL A 38 14.56 -9.36 -14.54
N LEU A 39 14.33 -8.04 -14.58
CA LEU A 39 13.87 -7.27 -13.42
C LEU A 39 12.50 -7.76 -12.95
N HIS A 40 11.56 -7.98 -13.87
CA HIS A 40 10.23 -8.49 -13.56
C HIS A 40 10.29 -9.92 -13.00
N TYR A 41 11.12 -10.81 -13.56
CA TYR A 41 11.34 -12.16 -13.03
C TYR A 41 11.89 -12.12 -11.60
N ARG A 42 12.85 -11.22 -11.32
CA ARG A 42 13.39 -11.03 -9.96
C ARG A 42 12.33 -10.50 -8.99
N GLN A 43 11.54 -9.52 -9.42
CA GLN A 43 10.47 -8.94 -8.62
C GLN A 43 9.38 -9.96 -8.29
N GLN A 44 8.99 -10.77 -9.27
CA GLN A 44 8.00 -11.83 -9.08
C GLN A 44 8.53 -12.92 -8.14
N ALA A 45 9.82 -13.26 -8.20
CA ALA A 45 10.44 -14.22 -7.28
C ALA A 45 10.41 -13.71 -5.83
N GLN A 46 10.67 -12.42 -5.61
CA GLN A 46 10.62 -11.79 -4.28
C GLN A 46 9.19 -11.73 -3.70
N GLN A 47 8.18 -11.46 -4.53
CA GLN A 47 6.78 -11.44 -4.09
C GLN A 47 6.29 -12.83 -3.64
N ARG A 48 6.66 -13.91 -4.33
CA ARG A 48 6.26 -15.28 -3.97
C ARG A 48 6.75 -15.70 -2.59
N ALA A 49 8.02 -15.38 -2.28
CA ALA A 49 8.62 -15.67 -0.97
C ALA A 49 7.93 -14.94 0.19
N SER A 50 7.23 -13.84 -0.09
CA SER A 50 6.49 -13.06 0.90
C SER A 50 5.11 -13.68 1.19
N HIS A 51 4.40 -14.15 0.16
CA HIS A 51 3.06 -14.74 0.32
C HIS A 51 3.07 -16.06 1.11
N GLU A 52 4.06 -16.93 0.89
CA GLU A 52 4.17 -18.21 1.59
C GLU A 52 4.38 -18.01 3.10
N LYS A 53 5.27 -17.08 3.47
CA LYS A 53 5.53 -16.73 4.88
C LYS A 53 4.29 -16.17 5.57
N VAL A 54 3.52 -15.33 4.88
CA VAL A 54 2.27 -14.77 5.42
C VAL A 54 1.25 -15.87 5.71
N GLN A 55 1.08 -16.83 4.80
CA GLN A 55 0.18 -17.98 5.02
C GLN A 55 0.64 -18.83 6.21
N LEU A 56 1.95 -19.05 6.35
CA LEU A 56 2.52 -19.75 7.50
C LEU A 56 2.23 -19.01 8.81
N LEU A 57 2.43 -17.69 8.85
CA LEU A 57 2.17 -16.87 10.03
C LEU A 57 0.68 -16.90 10.42
N ILE A 58 -0.23 -16.82 9.45
CA ILE A 58 -1.68 -16.94 9.69
C ILE A 58 -2.02 -18.30 10.29
N GLN A 59 -1.42 -19.37 9.79
CA GLN A 59 -1.63 -20.71 10.30
C GLN A 59 -1.10 -20.85 11.73
N GLN A 60 0.10 -20.34 12.01
CA GLN A 60 0.66 -20.30 13.37
C GLN A 60 -0.19 -19.46 14.32
N GLN A 61 -0.75 -18.33 13.87
CA GLN A 61 -1.62 -17.52 14.70
C GLN A 61 -2.90 -18.27 15.08
N LYS A 62 -3.48 -19.06 14.16
CA LYS A 62 -4.64 -19.91 14.46
C LYS A 62 -4.34 -20.95 15.53
N THR A 63 -3.19 -21.62 15.45
CA THR A 63 -2.82 -22.64 16.45
C THR A 63 -2.56 -22.02 17.82
N ILE A 64 -1.97 -20.82 17.89
CA ILE A 64 -1.79 -20.09 19.15
C ILE A 64 -3.14 -19.73 19.75
N ILE A 65 -4.07 -19.20 18.96
CA ILE A 65 -5.42 -18.85 19.42
C ILE A 65 -6.17 -20.11 19.89
N GLU A 66 -6.06 -21.23 19.18
CA GLU A 66 -6.67 -22.50 19.56
C GLU A 66 -6.06 -23.06 20.85
N ALA A 67 -4.73 -23.01 20.99
CA ALA A 67 -4.04 -23.39 22.21
C ALA A 67 -4.42 -22.50 23.41
N GLN A 68 -4.59 -21.19 23.19
CA GLN A 68 -5.12 -20.29 24.23
C GLN A 68 -6.54 -20.66 24.61
N ARG A 69 -7.40 -20.99 23.64
CA ARG A 69 -8.79 -21.43 23.88
C ARG A 69 -8.88 -22.76 24.62
N THR A 70 -7.97 -23.71 24.36
CA THR A 70 -7.94 -24.99 25.09
C THR A 70 -7.37 -24.83 26.50
N ALA A 71 -6.35 -23.98 26.68
CA ALA A 71 -5.74 -23.70 27.98
C ALA A 71 -6.65 -22.91 28.94
N LEU A 72 -7.44 -21.96 28.43
CA LEU A 72 -8.42 -21.19 29.21
C LEU A 72 -9.71 -21.99 29.53
N GLY A 73 -9.84 -23.23 29.05
CA GLY A 73 -11.05 -24.04 29.23
C GLY A 73 -12.24 -23.55 28.39
N LYS A 74 -13.39 -24.22 28.53
CA LYS A 74 -14.61 -23.96 27.76
C LYS A 74 -15.19 -22.60 28.13
N LEU A 75 -14.66 -21.52 27.56
CA LEU A 75 -15.31 -20.21 27.63
C LEU A 75 -16.71 -20.38 27.04
N PRO A 76 -17.76 -19.91 27.75
CA PRO A 76 -19.09 -19.89 27.18
C PRO A 76 -19.02 -19.07 25.89
N ASP A 77 -19.57 -19.63 24.81
CA ASP A 77 -19.79 -18.87 23.59
C ASP A 77 -20.60 -17.65 24.00
N VAL A 78 -20.01 -16.46 23.91
CA VAL A 78 -20.68 -15.23 24.35
C VAL A 78 -21.84 -15.05 23.38
N GLN A 79 -23.00 -15.57 23.76
CA GLN A 79 -24.24 -15.35 23.07
C GLN A 79 -24.49 -13.85 23.11
N LEU A 80 -24.12 -13.22 22.00
CA LEU A 80 -24.29 -11.80 21.79
C LEU A 80 -25.75 -11.48 22.12
N SER A 81 -25.97 -10.68 23.17
CA SER A 81 -27.31 -10.27 23.60
C SER A 81 -28.11 -9.82 22.38
N GLU A 82 -29.43 -10.09 22.33
CA GLU A 82 -30.26 -9.60 21.23
C GLU A 82 -30.08 -8.10 20.99
N LYS A 83 -29.82 -7.33 22.05
CA LYS A 83 -29.50 -5.91 21.97
C LYS A 83 -28.23 -5.65 21.15
N THR A 84 -27.21 -6.46 21.34
CA THR A 84 -25.94 -6.41 20.60
C THR A 84 -26.09 -6.96 19.18
N LYS A 85 -26.88 -8.03 18.96
CA LYS A 85 -27.21 -8.51 17.59
C LYS A 85 -28.00 -7.47 16.80
N LYS A 86 -28.94 -6.79 17.45
CA LYS A 86 -29.75 -5.73 16.84
C LYS A 86 -28.90 -4.49 16.55
N ALA A 87 -28.01 -4.10 17.48
CA ALA A 87 -27.02 -3.05 17.23
C ALA A 87 -26.04 -3.42 16.09
N LEU A 88 -25.60 -4.69 16.02
CA LEU A 88 -24.72 -5.18 14.96
C LEU A 88 -25.43 -5.26 13.61
N ALA A 89 -26.71 -5.65 13.57
CA ALA A 89 -27.54 -5.64 12.37
C ALA A 89 -27.82 -4.22 11.86
N LEU A 90 -28.01 -3.24 12.76
CA LEU A 90 -28.08 -1.82 12.41
C LEU A 90 -26.72 -1.23 11.98
N THR A 91 -25.61 -1.89 12.33
CA THR A 91 -24.24 -1.50 11.93
C THR A 91 -23.76 -2.28 10.68
N SER A 92 -24.54 -3.26 10.22
CA SER A 92 -24.18 -4.17 9.14
C SER A 92 -24.56 -3.61 7.76
N GLU A 93 -24.02 -2.45 7.42
CA GLU A 93 -23.70 -2.13 6.01
C GLU A 93 -22.40 -1.31 5.85
N LYS A 94 -21.73 -0.95 6.95
CA LYS A 94 -20.38 -0.38 6.87
C LYS A 94 -19.64 -0.68 8.16
N VAL A 95 -18.98 -1.84 8.21
CA VAL A 95 -17.85 -2.02 9.11
C VAL A 95 -16.67 -1.42 8.37
N PRO A 96 -16.25 -0.16 8.64
CA PRO A 96 -14.86 0.15 8.37
C PRO A 96 -14.08 -0.75 9.32
N GLU A 97 -13.29 -1.65 8.72
CA GLU A 97 -12.03 -2.07 9.30
C GLU A 97 -11.45 -0.88 10.07
N ARG A 98 -11.09 -1.04 11.34
CA ARG A 98 -10.33 -0.02 12.07
C ARG A 98 -8.92 0.07 11.47
N VAL A 99 -8.82 0.49 10.22
CA VAL A 99 -7.88 1.51 9.83
C VAL A 99 -8.35 2.75 10.56
N ASN A 100 -7.44 3.37 11.28
CA ASN A 100 -7.61 4.61 12.01
C ASN A 100 -8.09 5.75 11.08
N ASP A 101 -9.37 5.79 10.74
CA ASP A 101 -10.01 6.87 10.01
C ASP A 101 -10.63 7.88 10.99
N GLU A 102 -9.83 8.30 11.98
CA GLU A 102 -10.04 9.61 12.62
C GLU A 102 -9.53 10.75 11.72
N THR A 103 -8.95 10.43 10.56
CA THR A 103 -8.44 11.42 9.60
C THR A 103 -9.50 12.32 8.97
N SER A 104 -10.79 12.02 9.16
CA SER A 104 -11.90 12.81 8.60
C SER A 104 -12.41 13.95 9.51
N ALA A 105 -11.90 14.10 10.74
CA ALA A 105 -12.44 15.09 11.70
C ALA A 105 -11.50 16.25 12.06
N PHE A 106 -10.21 16.18 11.75
CA PHE A 106 -9.26 17.21 12.18
C PHE A 106 -9.21 18.39 11.21
N GLN A 107 -9.09 19.60 11.75
CA GLN A 107 -9.00 20.85 10.99
C GLN A 107 -7.94 21.73 11.62
N CYS A 108 -7.26 22.52 10.80
CA CYS A 108 -6.28 23.48 11.29
C CYS A 108 -7.01 24.63 12.00
N ASP A 109 -6.98 24.60 13.33
CA ASP A 109 -7.62 25.55 14.23
C ASP A 109 -6.63 26.49 14.93
N GLY A 110 -5.35 26.42 14.55
CA GLY A 110 -4.27 27.26 15.11
C GLY A 110 -3.58 26.67 16.34
N ARG A 111 -3.82 25.40 16.68
CA ARG A 111 -3.01 24.68 17.68
C ARG A 111 -1.62 24.35 17.15
N GLU A 112 -0.61 24.55 18.00
CA GLU A 112 0.81 24.40 17.64
C GLU A 112 1.56 23.43 18.57
N TYR A 113 1.02 23.13 19.76
CA TYR A 113 1.72 22.39 20.82
C TYR A 113 1.01 21.09 21.23
N CYS A 114 1.78 20.12 21.73
CA CYS A 114 1.31 18.79 22.17
C CYS A 114 0.25 18.82 23.27
N THR A 115 0.35 19.77 24.20
CA THR A 115 -0.63 19.93 25.29
C THR A 115 -2.03 20.30 24.80
N GLN A 116 -2.15 20.78 23.56
CA GLN A 116 -3.41 21.16 22.93
C GLN A 116 -4.03 20.00 22.14
N MET A 117 -3.32 18.88 21.97
CA MET A 117 -3.78 17.69 21.24
C MET A 117 -4.42 16.68 22.19
N HIS A 118 -5.49 16.04 21.73
CA HIS A 118 -6.26 15.02 22.44
C HIS A 118 -5.73 13.60 22.18
N SER A 119 -5.06 13.38 21.06
CA SER A 119 -4.45 12.09 20.70
C SER A 119 -3.14 12.25 19.91
N LEU A 120 -2.31 11.21 19.94
CA LEU A 120 -1.07 11.16 19.16
C LEU A 120 -1.36 11.11 17.66
N GLU A 121 -2.46 10.46 17.28
CA GLU A 121 -2.97 10.41 15.92
C GLU A 121 -3.37 11.79 15.40
N GLU A 122 -4.04 12.60 16.23
CA GLU A 122 -4.38 13.99 15.92
C GLU A 122 -3.10 14.82 15.72
N ALA A 123 -2.14 14.73 16.64
CA ALA A 123 -0.87 15.46 16.53
C ALA A 123 -0.13 15.10 15.23
N ARG A 124 -0.05 13.81 14.90
CA ARG A 124 0.53 13.32 13.64
C ARG A 124 -0.18 13.90 12.43
N TRP A 125 -1.50 14.02 12.48
CA TRP A 125 -2.27 14.66 11.42
C TRP A 125 -1.95 16.16 11.33
N PHE A 126 -1.87 16.87 12.46
CA PHE A 126 -1.55 18.29 12.50
C PHE A 126 -0.18 18.62 11.90
N VAL A 127 0.87 17.86 12.23
CA VAL A 127 2.22 18.04 11.63
C VAL A 127 2.19 17.95 10.11
N ARG A 128 1.41 17.00 9.57
CA ARG A 128 1.36 16.75 8.13
C ARG A 128 0.43 17.68 7.36
N ASN A 129 -0.61 18.20 8.00
CA ASN A 129 -1.70 18.91 7.32
C ASN A 129 -1.80 20.39 7.67
N CYS A 130 -1.22 20.84 8.78
CA CYS A 130 -1.35 22.21 9.26
C CYS A 130 -0.03 23.00 9.24
N PRO A 131 -0.05 24.28 8.82
CA PRO A 131 1.12 25.14 8.90
C PRO A 131 1.41 25.56 10.34
N ASN A 132 2.67 25.92 10.63
CA ASN A 132 3.13 26.49 11.91
C ASN A 132 3.08 25.55 13.13
N THR A 133 3.07 24.23 12.95
CA THR A 133 3.16 23.28 14.06
C THR A 133 4.54 23.32 14.74
N LYS A 134 4.57 23.20 16.07
CA LYS A 134 5.80 23.23 16.91
C LYS A 134 5.89 22.01 17.83
N MET A 135 5.35 20.89 17.36
CA MET A 135 5.21 19.64 18.10
C MET A 135 6.19 18.55 17.63
N ASP A 136 6.75 18.71 16.43
CA ASP A 136 7.76 17.83 15.83
C ASP A 136 9.07 18.63 15.73
N GLY A 137 9.97 18.38 16.69
CA GLY A 137 11.17 19.19 16.90
C GLY A 137 12.32 18.81 15.98
N ASP A 138 12.47 17.52 15.69
CA ASP A 138 13.50 16.92 14.87
C ASP A 138 13.05 16.62 13.43
N ARG A 139 11.74 16.76 13.16
CA ARG A 139 11.10 16.67 11.84
C ARG A 139 11.14 15.28 11.23
N ASP A 140 11.02 14.26 12.08
CA ASP A 140 10.96 12.87 11.66
C ASP A 140 9.52 12.41 11.34
N GLY A 141 8.52 13.23 11.67
CA GLY A 141 7.10 12.97 11.46
C GLY A 141 6.38 12.36 12.67
N GLU A 142 7.08 12.13 13.78
CA GLU A 142 6.53 11.69 15.07
C GLU A 142 6.50 12.87 16.07
N PRO A 143 5.34 13.55 16.22
CA PRO A 143 5.23 14.64 17.16
C PRO A 143 5.15 14.16 18.61
N CYS A 144 5.47 15.07 19.54
CA CYS A 144 5.21 14.92 20.97
C CYS A 144 6.00 13.79 21.65
N GLU A 145 7.19 13.48 21.15
CA GLU A 145 8.12 12.52 21.76
C GLU A 145 8.44 12.81 23.24
N ASN A 146 8.45 14.09 23.61
CA ASN A 146 8.72 14.54 24.97
C ASN A 146 7.49 14.55 25.89
N ASP A 147 6.31 14.13 25.40
CA ASP A 147 5.07 14.08 26.19
C ASP A 147 4.88 12.68 26.80
N SER A 148 4.97 12.61 28.14
CA SER A 148 4.84 11.36 28.91
C SER A 148 3.43 10.76 28.87
N ARG A 149 2.43 11.44 28.31
CA ARG A 149 1.11 10.83 28.11
C ARG A 149 1.17 9.72 27.05
N TRP A 150 2.15 9.78 26.15
CA TRP A 150 2.18 9.00 24.90
C TRP A 150 3.42 8.06 24.79
N HIS A 151 4.22 7.94 25.86
CA HIS A 151 5.40 7.07 26.01
C HIS A 151 5.39 6.37 27.37
#